data_AF-A0A699Z5K6-F1
#
_entry.id   AF-A0A699Z5K6-F1
#
_cell.length_a   1.000
_cell.length_b   1.000
_cell.length_c   1.000
_cell.angle_alpha   90.00
_cell.angle_beta   90.00
_cell.angle_gamma   90.00
#
_symmetry.space_group_name_H-M   'P 1'
#
loop_
_entity.id
_entity.type
_entity.pdbx_description
1 polymer ?
#
loop_
_entity_poly.entity_id
_entity_poly.type
_entity_poly.pdbx_seq_one_letter_code
_entity_poly.pdbx_strand_id
1 'polypeptide(L)'
;TSDFNATVTDLTRFNIARMPGGVVYNATVQATRGVKVSVLGKAKSAAEPSVVFDNSGTALPNGDWVSGNVSLPAAGVSNFTFVYYVPMGFDDLSAAVTMDLYPGQALPASPPAPATSLCACPSPPSADGSCPDGTTPALYSRTDPDAGQAEALCVPLPAFDIFAQQFAFSTCWRWSCLSLAFRGPQRPEVIKPYTITVPNITQYNLDQMPGGTSRLTLLKSLAVNMSLLLHPVGDSSPDALMGPFTRTSDIQTPAAGTAAMDIVIEVPAWPWLDSNAG
;
A
#
# COMPACT_ATOMS: atom_id res chain seq x y z
N THR A 1 1.59 30.66 1.63
CA THR A 1 1.75 29.49 0.74
C THR A 1 0.47 29.35 -0.07
N SER A 2 0.58 29.11 -1.38
CA SER A 2 -0.53 29.06 -2.33
C SER A 2 -0.89 27.60 -2.66
N ASP A 3 -2.06 27.39 -3.28
CA ASP A 3 -2.40 26.13 -3.93
C ASP A 3 -1.28 25.68 -4.88
N PHE A 4 -1.12 24.37 -5.04
CA PHE A 4 -0.16 23.81 -6.00
C PHE A 4 -0.68 22.55 -6.69
N ASN A 5 -0.09 22.28 -7.86
CA ASN A 5 -0.27 21.02 -8.56
C ASN A 5 1.01 20.19 -8.46
N ALA A 6 0.87 18.94 -8.04
CA ALA A 6 1.89 17.91 -8.20
C ALA A 6 1.50 17.00 -9.36
N THR A 7 2.43 16.76 -10.28
CA THR A 7 2.16 15.96 -11.48
C THR A 7 3.18 14.83 -11.60
N VAL A 8 2.67 13.61 -11.74
CA VAL A 8 3.45 12.43 -12.17
C VAL A 8 3.10 12.18 -13.62
N THR A 9 3.96 12.64 -14.54
CA THR A 9 3.74 12.52 -15.99
C THR A 9 4.25 11.22 -16.57
N ASP A 10 3.49 10.67 -17.51
CA ASP A 10 3.88 9.56 -18.38
C ASP A 10 4.47 8.35 -17.61
N LEU A 11 3.82 7.96 -16.52
CA LEU A 11 4.20 6.77 -15.77
C LEU A 11 4.03 5.53 -16.66
N THR A 12 5.16 4.98 -17.09
CA THR A 12 5.25 3.76 -17.92
C THR A 12 5.71 2.53 -17.14
N ARG A 13 6.08 2.73 -15.86
CA ARG A 13 6.52 1.66 -14.95
C ARG A 13 5.34 0.74 -14.60
N PHE A 14 5.57 -0.28 -13.77
CA PHE A 14 4.50 -1.16 -13.25
C PHE A 14 3.73 -1.95 -14.32
N ASN A 15 4.34 -2.28 -15.45
CA ASN A 15 3.67 -2.97 -16.55
C ASN A 15 2.43 -2.24 -17.09
N ILE A 16 2.32 -0.91 -16.94
CA ILE A 16 1.17 -0.13 -17.44
C ILE A 16 0.97 -0.37 -18.94
N ALA A 17 2.05 -0.32 -19.73
CA ALA A 17 2.03 -0.61 -21.17
C ALA A 17 1.65 -2.08 -21.51
N ARG A 18 1.55 -2.95 -20.52
CA ARG A 18 1.15 -4.36 -20.67
C ARG A 18 -0.20 -4.66 -20.03
N MET A 19 -0.88 -3.67 -19.44
CA MET A 19 -2.25 -3.83 -18.99
C MET A 19 -3.12 -4.32 -20.17
N PRO A 20 -3.88 -5.40 -19.99
CA PRO A 20 -4.85 -5.86 -20.96
C PRO A 20 -5.78 -4.72 -21.39
N GLY A 21 -6.02 -4.61 -22.69
CA GLY A 21 -7.01 -3.69 -23.24
C GLY A 21 -8.39 -4.34 -23.32
N GLY A 22 -9.44 -3.53 -23.42
CA GLY A 22 -10.82 -4.01 -23.58
C GLY A 22 -11.38 -4.71 -22.34
N VAL A 23 -10.73 -4.54 -21.19
CA VAL A 23 -11.14 -5.10 -19.90
C VAL A 23 -11.55 -3.97 -18.95
N VAL A 24 -12.26 -4.34 -17.88
CA VAL A 24 -12.75 -3.40 -16.88
C VAL A 24 -11.93 -3.53 -15.61
N TYR A 25 -11.48 -2.40 -15.08
CA TYR A 25 -10.83 -2.30 -13.79
C TYR A 25 -11.76 -1.62 -12.79
N ASN A 26 -11.78 -2.12 -11.56
CA ASN A 26 -12.30 -1.37 -10.43
C ASN A 26 -11.23 -0.36 -10.01
N ALA A 27 -11.47 0.92 -10.27
CA ALA A 27 -10.54 1.98 -9.91
C ALA A 27 -11.00 2.68 -8.63
N THR A 28 -10.06 2.86 -7.69
CA THR A 28 -10.28 3.63 -6.46
C THR A 28 -9.28 4.78 -6.44
N VAL A 29 -9.77 6.01 -6.24
CA VAL A 29 -8.94 7.21 -6.14
C VAL A 29 -9.20 7.83 -4.77
N GLN A 30 -8.39 7.41 -3.80
CA GLN A 30 -8.51 7.91 -2.44
C GLN A 30 -7.62 9.14 -2.27
N ALA A 31 -8.17 10.21 -1.72
CA ALA A 31 -7.42 11.41 -1.37
C ALA A 31 -8.08 12.09 -0.18
N THR A 32 -7.29 12.86 0.56
CA THR A 32 -7.83 13.68 1.66
C THR A 32 -8.90 14.64 1.14
N ARG A 33 -9.97 14.82 1.92
CA ARG A 33 -11.09 15.70 1.57
C ARG A 33 -10.61 17.11 1.23
N GLY A 34 -10.80 17.53 -0.01
CA GLY A 34 -10.36 18.83 -0.53
C GLY A 34 -9.25 18.73 -1.57
N VAL A 35 -8.44 17.66 -1.52
CA VAL A 35 -7.46 17.33 -2.57
C VAL A 35 -8.21 16.75 -3.77
N LYS A 36 -7.88 17.20 -4.98
CA LYS A 36 -8.41 16.61 -6.22
C LYS A 36 -7.34 15.82 -6.93
N VAL A 37 -7.67 14.62 -7.37
CA VAL A 37 -6.75 13.72 -8.09
C VAL A 37 -7.38 13.35 -9.41
N SER A 38 -6.70 13.68 -10.50
CA SER A 38 -7.08 13.31 -11.86
C SER A 38 -6.08 12.33 -12.43
N VAL A 39 -6.57 11.29 -13.10
CA VAL A 39 -5.77 10.26 -13.75
C VAL A 39 -6.10 10.24 -15.24
N LEU A 40 -5.06 10.33 -16.07
CA LEU A 40 -5.13 10.27 -17.53
C LEU A 40 -4.35 9.05 -18.02
N GLY A 41 -5.05 8.05 -18.55
CA GLY A 41 -4.46 6.89 -19.24
C GLY A 41 -4.38 7.12 -20.74
N LYS A 42 -3.18 7.33 -21.28
CA LYS A 42 -2.98 7.52 -22.72
C LYS A 42 -3.14 6.19 -23.45
N ALA A 43 -4.06 6.09 -24.40
CA ALA A 43 -4.25 4.86 -25.19
C ALA A 43 -2.97 4.47 -25.95
N LYS A 44 -2.73 3.16 -26.15
CA LYS A 44 -1.61 2.69 -26.99
C LYS A 44 -1.82 3.00 -28.46
N SER A 45 -3.07 2.90 -28.92
CA SER A 45 -3.45 3.28 -30.27
C SER A 45 -3.85 4.75 -30.30
N ALA A 46 -3.25 5.53 -31.20
CA ALA A 46 -3.65 6.93 -31.42
C ALA A 46 -5.09 7.08 -31.96
N ALA A 47 -5.68 5.98 -32.46
CA ALA A 47 -7.07 5.96 -32.92
C ALA A 47 -8.09 5.72 -31.80
N GLU A 48 -7.63 5.41 -30.58
CA GLU A 48 -8.49 5.17 -29.42
C GLU A 48 -8.47 6.36 -28.45
N PRO A 49 -9.58 6.64 -27.75
CA PRO A 49 -9.63 7.73 -26.77
C PRO A 49 -8.78 7.40 -25.54
N SER A 50 -8.20 8.44 -24.94
CA SER A 50 -7.57 8.30 -23.62
C SER A 50 -8.63 8.08 -22.54
N VAL A 51 -8.25 7.35 -21.50
CA VAL A 51 -9.09 7.11 -20.33
C VAL A 51 -8.86 8.22 -19.33
N VAL A 52 -9.93 8.79 -18.78
CA VAL A 52 -9.84 9.79 -17.70
C VAL A 52 -10.75 9.39 -16.58
N PHE A 53 -10.23 9.42 -15.35
CA PHE A 53 -11.00 9.22 -14.14
C PHE A 53 -10.38 10.01 -12.99
N ASP A 54 -11.18 10.36 -11.99
CA ASP A 54 -10.77 11.21 -10.89
C ASP A 54 -11.48 10.84 -9.59
N ASN A 55 -11.19 11.57 -8.52
CA ASN A 55 -11.89 11.43 -7.24
C ASN A 55 -13.19 12.27 -7.16
N SER A 56 -13.87 12.56 -8.29
CA SER A 56 -15.15 13.28 -8.31
C SER A 56 -16.39 12.38 -8.29
N GLY A 57 -16.19 11.06 -8.21
CA GLY A 57 -17.25 10.05 -8.22
C GLY A 57 -18.12 10.01 -6.95
N THR A 58 -18.72 8.86 -6.64
CA THR A 58 -19.59 8.76 -5.47
C THR A 58 -18.74 8.75 -4.20
N ALA A 59 -19.02 9.68 -3.27
CA ALA A 59 -18.51 9.59 -1.91
C ALA A 59 -19.09 8.36 -1.23
N LEU A 60 -18.24 7.42 -0.81
CA LEU A 60 -18.65 6.30 0.02
C LEU A 60 -19.04 6.82 1.41
N PRO A 61 -19.86 6.06 2.19
CA PRO A 61 -20.19 6.41 3.58
C PRO A 61 -18.95 6.58 4.47
N ASN A 62 -17.84 5.95 4.06
CA ASN A 62 -16.55 6.08 4.69
C ASN A 62 -15.73 7.30 4.17
N GLY A 63 -16.34 8.26 3.46
CA GLY A 63 -15.68 9.50 3.03
C GLY A 63 -14.62 9.33 1.92
N ASP A 64 -14.37 8.10 1.47
CA ASP A 64 -13.54 7.83 0.30
C ASP A 64 -14.30 8.18 -0.98
N TRP A 65 -13.56 8.57 -2.03
CA TRP A 65 -14.13 8.85 -3.34
C TRP A 65 -13.78 7.69 -4.29
N VAL A 66 -14.80 7.03 -4.82
CA VAL A 66 -14.60 5.95 -5.78
C VAL A 66 -14.81 6.51 -7.18
N SER A 67 -13.77 6.43 -8.03
CA SER A 67 -13.89 6.80 -9.44
C SER A 67 -14.79 5.84 -10.22
N GLY A 68 -14.92 4.60 -9.73
CA GLY A 68 -15.83 3.58 -10.25
C GLY A 68 -15.13 2.59 -11.17
N ASN A 69 -15.94 1.85 -11.93
CA ASN A 69 -15.42 0.92 -12.93
C ASN A 69 -14.87 1.70 -14.13
N VAL A 70 -13.60 1.47 -14.46
CA VAL A 70 -12.88 2.10 -15.57
C VAL A 70 -12.61 1.06 -16.65
N SER A 71 -13.17 1.28 -17.84
CA SER A 71 -12.90 0.45 -19.02
C SER A 71 -11.67 0.96 -19.76
N LEU A 72 -10.70 0.08 -20.00
CA LEU A 72 -9.54 0.44 -20.83
C LEU A 72 -9.87 0.32 -22.34
N PRO A 73 -9.17 1.08 -23.20
CA PRO A 73 -9.31 0.96 -24.66
C PRO A 73 -8.91 -0.44 -25.13
N ALA A 74 -9.32 -0.88 -26.32
CA ALA A 74 -9.08 -2.26 -26.75
C ALA A 74 -7.59 -2.56 -26.93
N ALA A 75 -6.77 -1.58 -27.33
CA ALA A 75 -5.32 -1.72 -27.34
C ALA A 75 -4.66 -1.57 -25.95
N GLY A 76 -5.43 -1.12 -24.95
CA GLY A 76 -4.98 -0.79 -23.59
C GLY A 76 -4.33 0.59 -23.51
N VAL A 77 -3.67 0.86 -22.38
CA VAL A 77 -2.99 2.13 -22.11
C VAL A 77 -1.47 2.00 -22.24
N SER A 78 -0.82 3.07 -22.69
CA SER A 78 0.63 3.15 -22.82
C SER A 78 1.29 3.69 -21.55
N ASN A 79 0.66 4.68 -20.91
CA ASN A 79 1.13 5.31 -19.69
C ASN A 79 -0.05 5.92 -18.91
N PHE A 80 0.22 6.28 -17.66
CA PHE A 80 -0.68 7.08 -16.84
C PHE A 80 -0.03 8.40 -16.44
N THR A 81 -0.80 9.47 -16.47
CA THR A 81 -0.44 10.75 -15.86
C THR A 81 -1.37 11.03 -14.68
N PHE A 82 -0.80 11.34 -13.52
CA PHE A 82 -1.52 11.68 -12.30
C PHE A 82 -1.33 13.16 -12.01
N VAL A 83 -2.41 13.88 -11.73
CA VAL A 83 -2.39 15.28 -11.36
C VAL A 83 -3.09 15.43 -10.02
N TYR A 84 -2.35 15.90 -9.03
CA TYR A 84 -2.81 16.18 -7.68
C TYR A 84 -2.92 17.69 -7.51
N TYR A 85 -4.14 18.21 -7.36
CA TYR A 85 -4.38 19.60 -6.96
C TYR A 85 -4.56 19.64 -5.45
N VAL A 86 -3.64 20.34 -4.79
CA VAL A 86 -3.58 20.46 -3.33
C VAL A 86 -3.88 21.92 -2.95
N PRO A 87 -5.01 22.18 -2.26
CA PRO A 87 -5.35 23.52 -1.79
C PRO A 87 -4.38 24.02 -0.72
N MET A 88 -4.33 25.33 -0.51
CA MET A 88 -3.56 25.91 0.58
C MET A 88 -3.95 25.33 1.95
N GLY A 89 -2.95 25.09 2.81
CA GLY A 89 -3.14 24.56 4.16
C GLY A 89 -3.29 23.04 4.24
N PHE A 90 -3.08 22.32 3.14
CA PHE A 90 -2.98 20.87 3.08
C PHE A 90 -1.51 20.48 2.90
N ASP A 91 -0.82 20.16 3.99
CA ASP A 91 0.53 19.57 4.04
C ASP A 91 0.49 18.17 4.68
N ASP A 92 1.47 17.31 4.36
CA ASP A 92 1.67 15.98 4.95
C ASP A 92 0.53 14.95 4.79
N LEU A 93 -0.28 15.10 3.74
CA LEU A 93 -1.41 14.22 3.42
C LEU A 93 -1.11 13.24 2.29
N SER A 94 -1.84 12.13 2.29
CA SER A 94 -1.68 11.07 1.28
C SER A 94 -2.84 11.01 0.28
N ALA A 95 -2.52 10.50 -0.90
CA ALA A 95 -3.47 10.11 -1.92
C ALA A 95 -2.99 8.83 -2.60
N ALA A 96 -3.93 7.96 -2.95
CA ALA A 96 -3.65 6.67 -3.56
C ALA A 96 -4.59 6.42 -4.74
N VAL A 97 -4.04 5.81 -5.78
CA VAL A 97 -4.81 5.30 -6.92
C VAL A 97 -4.57 3.81 -7.01
N THR A 98 -5.64 3.04 -6.94
CA THR A 98 -5.60 1.58 -7.17
C THR A 98 -6.47 1.24 -8.36
N MET A 99 -6.01 0.28 -9.16
CA MET A 99 -6.77 -0.28 -10.26
C MET A 99 -6.69 -1.80 -10.18
N ASP A 100 -7.77 -2.42 -9.72
CA ASP A 100 -7.89 -3.87 -9.62
C ASP A 100 -8.67 -4.40 -10.80
N LEU A 101 -8.23 -5.50 -11.41
CA LEU A 101 -9.01 -6.11 -12.46
C LEU A 101 -10.36 -6.58 -11.91
N TYR A 102 -11.44 -6.29 -12.64
CA TYR A 102 -12.78 -6.73 -12.22
C TYR A 102 -12.85 -8.27 -12.18
N PRO A 103 -13.44 -8.88 -11.12
CA PRO A 103 -13.48 -10.34 -10.98
C PRO A 103 -14.13 -11.06 -12.16
N GLY A 104 -13.63 -12.26 -12.49
CA GLY A 104 -14.24 -13.16 -13.47
C GLY A 104 -13.86 -12.90 -14.94
N GLN A 105 -12.88 -12.04 -15.20
CA GLN A 105 -12.40 -11.76 -16.56
C GLN A 105 -11.27 -12.71 -16.98
N ALA A 106 -11.38 -13.30 -18.18
CA ALA A 106 -10.36 -14.19 -18.74
C ALA A 106 -9.16 -13.35 -19.20
N LEU A 107 -8.01 -13.54 -18.54
CA LEU A 107 -6.78 -12.85 -18.88
C LEU A 107 -5.78 -13.75 -19.61
N PRO A 108 -4.99 -13.19 -20.55
CA PRO A 108 -3.73 -13.81 -20.94
C PRO A 108 -2.76 -13.86 -19.74
N ALA A 109 -1.81 -14.79 -19.77
CA ALA A 109 -0.81 -14.92 -18.71
C ALA A 109 -0.07 -13.59 -18.49
N SER A 110 0.11 -13.21 -17.22
CA SER A 110 0.78 -11.97 -16.83
C SER A 110 2.21 -11.96 -17.38
N PRO A 111 2.58 -10.95 -18.18
CA PRO A 111 3.93 -10.88 -18.72
C PRO A 111 4.92 -10.47 -17.62
N PRO A 112 6.18 -10.96 -17.67
CA PRO A 112 7.19 -10.63 -16.65
C PRO A 112 7.42 -9.10 -16.58
N ALA A 113 7.47 -8.51 -15.38
CA ALA A 113 7.67 -7.06 -15.28
C ALA A 113 9.10 -6.63 -15.69
N PRO A 114 9.32 -5.34 -15.98
CA PRO A 114 10.62 -4.86 -16.43
C PRO A 114 11.71 -5.05 -15.37
N ALA A 115 12.94 -5.34 -15.83
CA ALA A 115 14.13 -5.35 -14.99
C ALA A 115 14.55 -3.92 -14.65
N THR A 116 13.93 -3.33 -13.64
CA THR A 116 14.30 -2.13 -12.86
C THR A 116 13.13 -1.95 -11.89
N SER A 117 13.23 -2.56 -10.71
CA SER A 117 12.06 -2.82 -9.87
C SER A 117 11.45 -1.56 -9.30
N LEU A 118 10.13 -1.66 -9.19
CA LEU A 118 9.16 -0.70 -8.68
C LEU A 118 9.46 -0.20 -7.26
N CYS A 119 10.18 -1.02 -6.49
CA CYS A 119 10.52 -0.76 -5.10
C CYS A 119 12.00 -1.01 -4.89
N ALA A 120 12.64 -0.09 -4.16
CA ALA A 120 14.00 -0.27 -3.69
C ALA A 120 14.03 -1.43 -2.69
N CYS A 121 15.13 -2.18 -2.66
CA CYS A 121 15.31 -3.14 -1.58
C CYS A 121 15.41 -2.38 -0.25
N PRO A 122 14.63 -2.76 0.77
CA PRO A 122 14.81 -2.20 2.09
C PRO A 122 16.24 -2.49 2.57
N SER A 123 16.84 -1.52 3.25
CA SER A 123 18.19 -1.68 3.78
C SER A 123 18.13 -2.50 5.08
N PRO A 124 19.14 -3.32 5.39
CA PRO A 124 19.24 -3.91 6.72
C PRO A 124 19.47 -2.82 7.78
N PRO A 125 19.03 -3.02 9.03
CA PRO A 125 19.42 -2.17 10.13
C PRO A 125 20.94 -2.12 10.32
N SER A 126 21.41 -1.04 10.91
CA SER A 126 22.79 -0.88 11.39
C SER A 126 23.12 -1.91 12.49
N ALA A 127 24.40 -2.05 12.82
CA ALA A 127 24.86 -3.04 13.81
C ALA A 127 24.27 -2.82 15.22
N ASP A 128 23.80 -1.62 15.53
CA ASP A 128 23.10 -1.25 16.76
C ASP A 128 21.58 -1.50 16.68
N GLY A 129 21.08 -2.04 15.58
CA GLY A 129 19.65 -2.28 15.32
C GLY A 129 18.88 -1.06 14.84
N SER A 130 19.54 0.08 14.61
CA SER A 130 18.90 1.31 14.12
C SER A 130 18.67 1.29 12.61
N CYS A 131 17.65 2.02 12.18
CA CYS A 131 17.36 2.25 10.76
C CYS A 131 17.68 3.70 10.38
N PRO A 132 17.99 4.00 9.11
CA PRO A 132 18.17 5.37 8.64
C PRO A 132 16.98 6.28 8.97
N ASP A 133 17.23 7.58 9.09
CA ASP A 133 16.19 8.58 9.32
C ASP A 133 15.01 8.41 8.34
N GLY A 134 13.79 8.45 8.86
CA GLY A 134 12.58 8.22 8.07
C GLY A 134 12.22 6.74 7.84
N THR A 135 12.94 5.80 8.47
CA THR A 135 12.63 4.36 8.40
C THR A 135 12.63 3.70 9.79
N THR A 136 11.92 2.59 9.93
CA THR A 136 11.82 1.80 11.17
C THR A 136 12.14 0.33 10.90
N PRO A 137 12.69 -0.42 11.87
CA PRO A 137 12.87 -1.85 11.71
C PRO A 137 11.52 -2.56 11.58
N ALA A 138 11.42 -3.44 10.59
CA ALA A 138 10.36 -4.42 10.42
C ALA A 138 10.95 -5.82 10.43
N LEU A 139 10.20 -6.77 10.99
CA LEU A 139 10.56 -8.18 11.01
C LEU A 139 9.90 -8.89 9.84
N TYR A 140 10.72 -9.46 8.97
CA TYR A 140 10.30 -10.34 7.89
C TYR A 140 10.45 -11.77 8.39
N SER A 141 9.36 -12.55 8.45
CA SER A 141 9.36 -13.91 9.02
C SER A 141 8.70 -14.90 8.08
N ARG A 142 9.32 -16.06 7.85
CA ARG A 142 8.69 -17.17 7.11
C ARG A 142 7.48 -17.71 7.85
N THR A 143 6.41 -18.00 7.11
CA THR A 143 5.17 -18.54 7.69
C THR A 143 4.94 -20.01 7.35
N ASP A 144 5.81 -20.64 6.57
CA ASP A 144 5.76 -22.07 6.29
C ASP A 144 6.44 -22.89 7.41
N PRO A 145 6.31 -24.24 7.43
CA PRO A 145 6.71 -25.07 8.58
C PRO A 145 8.17 -24.94 9.06
N ASP A 146 9.06 -24.38 8.24
CA ASP A 146 10.42 -23.99 8.63
C ASP A 146 10.49 -22.54 9.18
N ALA A 147 9.47 -22.10 9.91
CA ALA A 147 9.18 -20.72 10.35
C ALA A 147 10.26 -20.03 11.23
N GLY A 148 11.39 -20.69 11.50
CA GLY A 148 12.48 -20.14 12.31
C GLY A 148 13.37 -19.13 11.59
N GLN A 149 13.10 -18.83 10.32
CA GLN A 149 13.87 -17.84 9.55
C GLN A 149 13.18 -16.48 9.62
N ALA A 150 13.90 -15.52 10.18
CA ALA A 150 13.48 -14.12 10.19
C ALA A 150 14.67 -13.21 9.88
N GLU A 151 14.39 -12.08 9.24
CA GLU A 151 15.36 -11.03 8.98
C GLU A 151 14.74 -9.67 9.30
N ALA A 152 15.55 -8.75 9.84
CA ALA A 152 15.13 -7.39 10.11
C ALA A 152 15.51 -6.50 8.92
N LEU A 153 14.56 -5.69 8.46
CA LEU A 153 14.74 -4.79 7.33
C LEU A 153 14.08 -3.43 7.64
N CYS A 154 14.70 -2.35 7.17
CA CYS A 154 14.21 -1.00 7.38
C CYS A 154 13.14 -0.65 6.34
N VAL A 155 11.92 -0.40 6.82
CA VAL A 155 10.76 0.01 6.00
C VAL A 155 10.43 1.48 6.28
N PRO A 156 9.68 2.16 5.39
CA PRO A 156 9.22 3.53 5.66
C PRO A 156 8.56 3.63 7.03
N LEU A 157 8.88 4.69 7.74
CA LEU A 157 8.41 4.93 9.09
C LEU A 157 6.92 5.30 9.11
N PRO A 158 6.09 4.64 9.92
CA PRO A 158 4.73 5.11 10.20
C PRO A 158 4.74 6.45 10.93
N ALA A 159 3.80 7.34 10.62
CA ALA A 159 3.69 8.64 11.28
C ALA A 159 2.23 9.01 11.57
N PHE A 160 2.01 9.62 12.74
CA PHE A 160 0.75 10.29 13.08
C PHE A 160 0.94 11.81 13.05
N ASP A 161 0.14 12.47 12.21
CA ASP A 161 0.01 13.92 12.18
C ASP A 161 -1.10 14.36 13.16
N ILE A 162 -0.70 15.08 14.21
CA ILE A 162 -1.59 15.57 15.25
C ILE A 162 -2.49 16.73 14.81
N PHE A 163 -2.09 17.48 13.79
CA PHE A 163 -2.88 18.59 13.28
C PHE A 163 -3.92 18.08 12.28
N ALA A 164 -3.51 17.17 11.39
CA ALA A 164 -4.42 16.53 10.45
C ALA A 164 -5.27 15.41 11.09
N GLN A 165 -4.86 14.90 12.26
CA GLN A 165 -5.48 13.75 12.92
C GLN A 165 -5.45 12.49 12.04
N GLN A 166 -4.32 12.26 11.36
CA GLN A 166 -4.16 11.16 10.41
C GLN A 166 -2.91 10.34 10.72
N PHE A 167 -3.08 9.02 10.77
CA PHE A 167 -1.98 8.06 10.77
C PHE A 167 -1.82 7.49 9.37
N ALA A 168 -0.60 7.48 8.85
CA ALA A 168 -0.30 6.88 7.55
C ALA A 168 0.90 5.96 7.63
N PHE A 169 0.76 4.80 6.99
CA PHE A 169 1.85 3.87 6.73
C PHE A 169 1.67 3.27 5.34
N SER A 170 2.75 3.25 4.58
CA SER A 170 2.82 2.53 3.32
C SER A 170 4.19 1.91 3.20
N THR A 171 4.24 0.64 2.81
CA THR A 171 5.49 -0.03 2.50
C THR A 171 5.37 -0.76 1.18
N CYS A 172 6.49 -0.91 0.51
CA CYS A 172 6.60 -1.84 -0.60
C CYS A 172 7.61 -2.93 -0.25
N TRP A 173 7.38 -4.13 -0.78
CA TRP A 173 8.23 -5.29 -0.57
C TRP A 173 8.68 -5.87 -1.91
N ARG A 174 9.73 -6.69 -1.84
CA ARG A 174 10.24 -7.44 -2.99
C ARG A 174 10.99 -8.66 -2.49
N TRP A 175 10.48 -9.86 -2.78
CA TRP A 175 11.08 -11.14 -2.39
C TRP A 175 12.57 -11.28 -2.77
N SER A 176 12.99 -10.70 -3.90
CA SER A 176 14.38 -10.83 -4.36
C SER A 176 15.38 -10.08 -3.49
N CYS A 177 14.89 -9.17 -2.65
CA CYS A 177 15.68 -8.48 -1.64
C CYS A 177 15.90 -9.32 -0.38
N LEU A 178 15.10 -10.38 -0.19
CA LEU A 178 15.21 -11.25 0.96
C LEU A 178 16.34 -12.25 0.78
N SER A 179 16.89 -12.75 1.88
CA SER A 179 17.96 -13.76 1.84
C SER A 179 17.54 -15.05 1.13
N LEU A 180 18.52 -15.92 0.85
CA LEU A 180 18.22 -17.26 0.28
C LEU A 180 17.36 -18.11 1.23
N ALA A 181 17.27 -17.78 2.52
CA ALA A 181 16.43 -18.50 3.46
C ALA A 181 14.93 -18.36 3.16
N PHE A 182 14.51 -17.25 2.54
CA PHE A 182 13.15 -16.98 2.08
C PHE A 182 12.86 -17.56 0.68
N ARG A 183 13.87 -18.19 0.08
CA ARG A 183 13.85 -18.86 -1.21
C ARG A 183 14.12 -20.35 -0.99
N GLY A 184 13.60 -21.24 -1.82
CA GLY A 184 13.86 -22.67 -1.64
C GLY A 184 15.37 -22.99 -1.78
N PRO A 185 16.02 -23.73 -0.87
CA PRO A 185 17.46 -24.01 -0.93
C PRO A 185 17.88 -24.79 -2.19
N GLN A 186 16.97 -25.60 -2.74
CA GLN A 186 17.19 -26.32 -4.02
C GLN A 186 16.49 -25.65 -5.22
N ARG A 187 15.59 -24.68 -4.95
CA ARG A 187 14.74 -24.03 -5.96
C ARG A 187 14.57 -22.55 -5.59
N PRO A 188 15.58 -21.69 -5.85
CA PRO A 188 15.56 -20.27 -5.48
C PRO A 188 14.46 -19.46 -6.19
N GLU A 189 13.84 -20.02 -7.23
CA GLU A 189 12.66 -19.50 -7.91
C GLU A 189 11.34 -19.76 -7.16
N VAL A 190 11.34 -20.68 -6.19
CA VAL A 190 10.16 -20.98 -5.36
C VAL A 190 10.21 -20.08 -4.13
N ILE A 191 9.37 -19.04 -4.17
CA ILE A 191 9.17 -18.10 -3.07
C ILE A 191 8.32 -18.75 -1.98
N LYS A 192 8.73 -18.58 -0.73
CA LYS A 192 8.00 -19.05 0.45
C LYS A 192 7.09 -17.94 0.97
N PRO A 193 5.95 -18.27 1.61
CA PRO A 193 5.09 -17.25 2.19
C PRO A 193 5.80 -16.64 3.40
N TYR A 194 5.62 -15.34 3.59
CA TYR A 194 6.25 -14.60 4.67
C TYR A 194 5.34 -13.50 5.19
N THR A 195 5.65 -13.01 6.38
CA THR A 195 5.00 -11.87 7.02
C THR A 195 5.98 -10.73 7.13
N ILE A 196 5.47 -9.51 6.99
CA ILE A 196 6.18 -8.27 7.33
C ILE A 196 5.46 -7.72 8.56
N THR A 197 6.16 -7.67 9.68
CA THR A 197 5.63 -7.16 10.94
C THR A 197 6.37 -5.89 11.30
N VAL A 198 5.64 -4.79 11.51
CA VAL A 198 6.17 -3.58 12.15
C VAL A 198 5.60 -3.56 13.57
N PRO A 199 6.31 -4.13 14.56
CA PRO A 199 5.80 -4.28 15.90
C PRO A 199 6.01 -3.01 16.72
N ASN A 200 5.12 -2.78 17.67
CA ASN A 200 5.23 -1.77 18.73
C ASN A 200 5.62 -0.39 18.21
N ILE A 201 4.93 0.07 17.16
CA ILE A 201 5.07 1.41 16.64
C ILE A 201 4.65 2.35 17.76
N THR A 202 5.57 3.19 18.23
CA THR A 202 5.35 4.19 19.30
C THR A 202 5.82 5.58 18.89
N GLN A 203 6.43 5.67 17.71
CA GLN A 203 7.15 6.84 17.23
C GLN A 203 6.18 7.82 16.54
N TYR A 204 6.62 9.07 16.35
CA TYR A 204 5.89 10.12 15.62
C TYR A 204 4.47 10.35 16.14
N ASN A 205 4.39 10.70 17.43
CA ASN A 205 3.18 11.16 18.12
C ASN A 205 2.05 10.13 18.20
N LEU A 206 2.34 8.83 18.04
CA LEU A 206 1.29 7.83 18.09
C LEU A 206 0.55 7.82 19.45
N ASP A 207 1.27 8.11 20.52
CA ASP A 207 0.76 8.32 21.88
C ASP A 207 -0.22 9.51 22.00
N GLN A 208 -0.22 10.39 21.02
CA GLN A 208 -1.12 11.54 20.92
C GLN A 208 -2.35 11.26 20.05
N MET A 209 -2.47 10.04 19.50
CA MET A 209 -3.66 9.63 18.77
C MET A 209 -4.85 9.55 19.74
N PRO A 210 -5.89 10.37 19.55
CA PRO A 210 -6.98 10.45 20.52
C PRO A 210 -7.86 9.20 20.48
N GLY A 211 -8.51 8.97 21.61
CA GLY A 211 -9.60 7.99 21.70
C GLY A 211 -10.85 8.42 20.95
N GLY A 212 -11.70 7.45 20.61
CA GLY A 212 -12.99 7.67 19.97
C GLY A 212 -13.12 6.99 18.61
N THR A 213 -13.99 7.50 17.75
CA THR A 213 -14.21 6.90 16.44
C THR A 213 -13.13 7.36 15.46
N SER A 214 -12.36 6.43 14.92
CA SER A 214 -11.39 6.66 13.85
C SER A 214 -11.78 5.88 12.61
N ARG A 215 -11.40 6.39 11.44
CA ARG A 215 -11.58 5.69 10.18
C ARG A 215 -10.29 4.95 9.82
N LEU A 216 -10.38 3.63 9.68
CA LEU A 216 -9.31 2.82 9.15
C LEU A 216 -9.53 2.59 7.66
N THR A 217 -8.53 2.93 6.85
CA THR A 217 -8.50 2.51 5.43
C THR A 217 -7.29 1.62 5.17
N LEU A 218 -7.56 0.40 4.71
CA LEU A 218 -6.54 -0.57 4.33
C LEU A 218 -6.52 -0.72 2.81
N LEU A 219 -5.50 -0.18 2.16
CA LEU A 219 -5.24 -0.37 0.74
C LEU A 219 -4.26 -1.52 0.55
N LYS A 220 -4.75 -2.64 0.01
CA LYS A 220 -3.95 -3.84 -0.23
C LYS A 220 -4.41 -4.57 -1.48
N SER A 221 -3.48 -5.29 -2.12
CA SER A 221 -3.83 -6.23 -3.19
C SER A 221 -4.76 -7.33 -2.68
N LEU A 222 -5.62 -7.87 -3.56
CA LEU A 222 -6.54 -8.96 -3.25
C LEU A 222 -5.84 -10.22 -2.71
N ALA A 223 -4.58 -10.43 -3.08
CA ALA A 223 -3.80 -11.60 -2.68
C ALA A 223 -3.07 -11.43 -1.33
N VAL A 224 -2.97 -10.21 -0.81
CA VAL A 224 -2.24 -9.90 0.42
C VAL A 224 -3.23 -9.67 1.55
N ASN A 225 -2.95 -10.21 2.73
CA ASN A 225 -3.68 -9.82 3.93
C ASN A 225 -2.89 -8.76 4.68
N MET A 226 -3.62 -7.85 5.32
CA MET A 226 -3.05 -6.82 6.17
C MET A 226 -3.91 -6.76 7.43
N SER A 227 -3.28 -6.67 8.58
CA SER A 227 -3.94 -6.44 9.85
C SER A 227 -3.26 -5.34 10.65
N LEU A 228 -4.08 -4.64 11.43
CA LEU A 228 -3.67 -3.63 12.38
C LEU A 228 -4.12 -4.05 13.78
N LEU A 229 -3.23 -3.99 14.76
CA LEU A 229 -3.56 -4.13 16.17
C LEU A 229 -3.21 -2.82 16.89
N LEU A 230 -4.10 -2.35 17.76
CA LEU A 230 -3.88 -1.17 18.58
C LEU A 230 -3.63 -1.59 20.04
N HIS A 231 -2.65 -0.95 20.65
CA HIS A 231 -2.31 -1.08 22.07
C HIS A 231 -2.82 0.16 22.81
N PRO A 232 -3.76 0.04 23.76
CA PRO A 232 -4.29 1.19 24.50
C PRO A 232 -3.26 1.85 25.41
N VAL A 233 -3.44 3.14 25.69
CA VAL A 233 -2.71 3.80 26.78
C VAL A 233 -3.16 3.25 28.14
N GLY A 234 -2.19 2.81 28.95
CA GLY A 234 -2.40 2.46 30.36
C GLY A 234 -2.89 1.04 30.63
N ASP A 235 -3.09 0.20 29.62
CA ASP A 235 -3.42 -1.21 29.78
C ASP A 235 -2.42 -2.08 29.02
N SER A 236 -1.48 -2.67 29.76
CA SER A 236 -0.45 -3.55 29.20
C SER A 236 -0.88 -5.02 29.15
N SER A 237 -2.15 -5.33 29.41
CA SER A 237 -2.64 -6.71 29.32
C SER A 237 -2.82 -7.11 27.85
N PRO A 238 -2.41 -8.33 27.45
CA PRO A 238 -2.62 -8.82 26.09
C PRO A 238 -4.11 -8.95 25.72
N ASP A 239 -5.02 -8.94 26.70
CA ASP A 239 -6.47 -8.94 26.49
C ASP A 239 -7.04 -7.54 26.18
N ALA A 240 -6.24 -6.48 26.36
CA ALA A 240 -6.63 -5.09 26.05
C ALA A 240 -6.33 -4.69 24.59
N LEU A 241 -5.72 -5.59 23.81
CA LEU A 241 -5.43 -5.37 22.39
C LEU A 241 -6.72 -5.18 21.61
N MET A 242 -6.79 -4.14 20.78
CA MET A 242 -7.91 -3.91 19.88
C MET A 242 -7.55 -4.33 18.46
N GLY A 243 -8.29 -5.28 17.91
CA GLY A 243 -8.06 -5.86 16.59
C GLY A 243 -8.00 -7.40 16.64
N PRO A 244 -7.42 -8.05 15.62
CA PRO A 244 -6.84 -7.46 14.41
C PRO A 244 -7.91 -6.86 13.49
N PHE A 245 -7.73 -5.61 13.10
CA PHE A 245 -8.54 -4.99 12.05
C PHE A 245 -8.00 -5.37 10.68
N THR A 246 -8.82 -6.04 9.87
CA THR A 246 -8.38 -6.64 8.59
C THR A 246 -9.04 -6.03 7.36
N ARG A 247 -9.90 -5.01 7.56
CA ARG A 247 -10.70 -4.37 6.52
C ARG A 247 -10.83 -2.87 6.79
N THR A 248 -11.07 -2.12 5.73
CA THR A 248 -11.50 -0.71 5.82
C THR A 248 -12.82 -0.63 6.57
N SER A 249 -12.84 0.13 7.67
CA SER A 249 -14.02 0.31 8.52
C SER A 249 -13.84 1.48 9.47
N ASP A 250 -14.94 1.96 10.04
CA ASP A 250 -14.86 2.80 11.23
C ASP A 250 -14.53 1.90 12.43
N ILE A 251 -13.52 2.29 13.21
CA ILE A 251 -13.06 1.58 14.40
C ILE A 251 -13.23 2.50 15.61
N GLN A 252 -13.51 1.91 16.77
CA GLN A 252 -13.44 2.64 18.03
C GLN A 252 -12.05 2.46 18.60
N THR A 253 -11.28 3.54 18.69
CA THR A 253 -10.01 3.56 19.42
C THR A 253 -10.29 3.70 20.92
N PRO A 254 -9.39 3.21 21.79
CA PRO A 254 -9.58 3.26 23.23
C PRO A 254 -9.79 4.69 23.71
N ALA A 255 -10.68 4.92 24.69
CA ALA A 255 -10.95 6.27 25.19
C ALA A 255 -9.69 6.98 25.74
N ALA A 256 -8.74 6.21 26.27
CA ALA A 256 -7.46 6.71 26.76
C ALA A 256 -6.44 7.05 25.64
N GLY A 257 -6.77 6.75 24.38
CA GLY A 257 -5.87 6.87 23.23
C GLY A 257 -5.12 5.58 22.90
N THR A 258 -4.26 5.66 21.90
CA THR A 258 -3.42 4.54 21.44
C THR A 258 -1.97 4.77 21.88
N ALA A 259 -1.38 3.85 22.62
CA ALA A 259 0.03 3.91 23.03
C ALA A 259 0.96 3.34 21.97
N ALA A 260 0.55 2.24 21.32
CA ALA A 260 1.34 1.60 20.29
C ALA A 260 0.45 0.93 19.23
N MET A 261 1.04 0.56 18.09
CA MET A 261 0.37 -0.22 17.07
C MET A 261 1.28 -1.31 16.50
N ASP A 262 0.68 -2.42 16.09
CA ASP A 262 1.33 -3.43 15.27
C ASP A 262 0.68 -3.46 13.88
N ILE A 263 1.50 -3.45 12.84
CA ILE A 263 1.07 -3.67 11.46
C ILE A 263 1.64 -5.00 10.99
N VAL A 264 0.78 -5.89 10.51
CA VAL A 264 1.16 -7.19 9.95
C VAL A 264 0.68 -7.29 8.52
N ILE A 265 1.59 -7.62 7.59
CA ILE A 265 1.30 -7.86 6.18
C ILE A 265 1.67 -9.31 5.86
N GLU A 266 0.70 -10.11 5.43
CA GLU A 266 0.92 -11.50 5.03
C GLU A 266 1.06 -11.57 3.50
N VAL A 267 2.26 -11.94 3.04
CA VAL A 267 2.58 -12.09 1.62
C VAL A 267 2.53 -13.58 1.26
N PRO A 268 1.60 -14.01 0.37
CA PRO A 268 1.48 -15.42 -0.01
C PRO A 268 2.65 -15.87 -0.90
N ALA A 269 2.83 -17.19 -0.98
CA ALA A 269 3.87 -17.86 -1.76
C ALA A 269 3.60 -17.87 -3.27
N TRP A 270 3.31 -16.72 -3.87
CA TRP A 270 2.94 -16.65 -5.29
C TRP A 270 4.08 -16.05 -6.09
N PRO A 271 4.69 -16.82 -7.02
CA PRO A 271 5.82 -16.34 -7.79
C PRO A 271 5.50 -15.04 -8.52
N TRP A 272 4.32 -14.92 -9.11
CA TRP A 272 3.93 -13.77 -9.92
C TRP A 272 3.47 -12.54 -9.13
N LEU A 273 3.27 -12.63 -7.80
CA LEU A 273 2.94 -11.43 -7.01
C LEU A 273 4.09 -10.42 -7.03
N ASP A 274 5.29 -10.93 -7.33
CA ASP A 274 6.53 -10.30 -6.90
C ASP A 274 7.68 -10.64 -7.88
N SER A 275 7.54 -11.71 -8.68
CA SER A 275 8.53 -12.12 -9.69
C SER A 275 8.08 -11.80 -11.11
N ASN A 276 9.04 -11.23 -11.82
CA ASN A 276 9.11 -11.13 -13.27
C ASN A 276 9.47 -12.50 -13.90
N ALA A 277 8.90 -13.60 -13.40
CA ALA A 277 9.11 -14.92 -13.97
C ALA A 277 7.81 -15.43 -14.59
N GLY A 278 7.58 -14.95 -15.83
CA GLY A 278 7.02 -15.76 -16.90
C GLY A 278 8.16 -16.13 -17.84
#